data_AF-A0ABD5NIJ0-F1
#
_entry.id   AF-A0ABD5NIJ0-F1
#
_cell.length_a   1.000
_cell.length_b   1.000
_cell.length_c   1.000
_cell.angle_alpha   90.00
_cell.angle_beta   90.00
_cell.angle_gamma   90.00
#
_symmetry.space_group_name_H-M   'P 1'
#
loop_
_entity.id
_entity.type
_entity.pdbx_description
1 polymer ?
#
loop_
_entity_poly.entity_id
_entity_poly.type
_entity_poly.pdbx_seq_one_letter_code
_entity_poly.pdbx_strand_id
1 'polypeptide(L)' 'MTGVDPSTTTSGESGVECPYCGSTETERDHPKGPGLCRSMHYCNDCDQPFERFG' A
#
# COMPACT_ATOMS: atom_id res chain seq x y z
N MET A 1 -3.58 -35.42 1.77
CA MET A 1 -4.40 -34.33 1.18
C MET A 1 -4.40 -33.14 2.13
N THR A 2 -3.29 -32.42 2.18
CA THR A 2 -3.21 -31.12 2.87
C THR A 2 -2.16 -30.34 2.09
N GLY A 3 -2.59 -29.84 0.93
CA GLY A 3 -1.86 -28.81 0.22
C GLY A 3 -1.96 -27.56 1.07
N VAL A 4 -0.91 -27.28 1.82
CA VAL A 4 -0.67 -25.93 2.32
C VAL A 4 -0.05 -25.23 1.13
N ASP A 5 -0.88 -24.71 0.23
CA ASP A 5 -0.42 -23.82 -0.83
C ASP A 5 0.02 -22.51 -0.14
N PRO A 6 1.32 -22.18 -0.06
CA PRO A 6 1.76 -20.90 0.54
C PRO A 6 1.44 -19.68 -0.37
N SER A 7 0.63 -19.87 -1.42
CA SER A 7 0.49 -18.93 -2.53
C SER A 7 -0.29 -17.65 -2.22
N THR A 8 -0.74 -17.40 -0.98
CA THR A 8 -1.33 -16.10 -0.62
C THR A 8 -1.02 -15.72 0.82
N THR A 9 0.25 -15.82 1.23
CA THR A 9 0.76 -14.85 2.21
C THR A 9 1.30 -13.66 1.45
N THR A 10 0.43 -12.98 0.70
CA THR A 10 0.61 -11.52 0.58
C THR A 10 0.18 -10.96 1.93
N SER A 11 1.00 -11.23 2.96
CA SER A 11 0.99 -10.45 4.20
C SER A 11 1.16 -9.03 3.72
N GLY A 12 0.13 -8.22 3.93
CA GLY A 12 -0.09 -6.94 3.27
C GLY A 12 1.21 -6.22 2.92
N GLU A 13 1.31 -5.78 1.68
CA GLU A 13 2.31 -4.79 1.27
C GLU A 13 1.97 -3.42 1.91
N SER A 14 1.73 -3.41 3.22
CA SER A 14 1.82 -2.27 4.13
C SER A 14 3.32 -1.97 4.30
N GLY A 15 3.97 -1.63 3.19
CA GLY A 15 5.41 -1.42 3.12
C GLY A 15 5.81 0.04 3.28
N VAL A 16 4.88 0.92 3.64
CA VAL A 16 5.10 2.36 3.72
C VAL A 16 4.65 2.88 5.06
N GLU A 17 5.57 3.52 5.75
CA GLU A 17 5.26 4.27 6.95
C GLU A 17 4.80 5.67 6.54
N CYS A 18 3.64 6.08 7.04
CA CYS A 18 3.12 7.40 6.79
C CYS A 18 4.02 8.47 7.43
N PRO A 19 4.57 9.44 6.68
CA PRO A 19 5.43 10.48 7.25
C PRO A 19 4.67 11.49 8.13
N TYR A 20 3.34 11.46 8.13
CA TYR A 20 2.49 12.36 8.92
C TYR A 20 2.19 11.81 10.31
N CYS A 21 1.84 10.52 10.43
CA CYS A 21 1.46 9.89 11.70
C CYS A 21 2.36 8.72 12.14
N GLY A 22 3.21 8.19 11.25
CA GLY A 22 4.05 7.02 11.53
C GLY A 22 3.34 5.67 11.36
N SER A 23 2.10 5.66 10.87
CA SER A 23 1.31 4.44 10.72
C SER A 23 1.73 3.65 9.49
N THR A 24 1.73 2.32 9.61
CA THR A 24 2.02 1.40 8.49
C THR A 24 0.76 0.99 7.72
N GLU A 25 -0.42 1.36 8.22
CA GLU A 25 -1.73 1.18 7.55
C GLU A 25 -1.88 2.17 6.39
N THR A 26 -1.12 1.91 5.32
CA THR A 26 -1.17 2.68 4.08
C THR A 26 -1.48 1.77 2.91
N GLU A 27 -2.36 2.21 2.02
CA GLU A 27 -2.68 1.51 0.78
C GLU A 27 -2.09 2.25 -0.42
N ARG A 28 -1.67 1.51 -1.45
CA ARG A 28 -1.14 2.12 -2.68
C ARG A 28 -2.30 2.42 -3.61
N ASP A 29 -2.67 3.69 -3.71
CA ASP A 29 -3.67 4.14 -4.66
C ASP A 29 -3.05 4.24 -6.06
N HIS A 30 -3.48 3.34 -6.93
CA HIS A 30 -3.18 3.40 -8.35
C HIS A 30 -4.41 3.88 -9.10
N PRO A 31 -4.45 5.14 -9.54
CA PRO A 31 -5.45 5.52 -10.51
C PRO A 31 -5.24 4.64 -11.75
N LYS A 32 -6.18 3.73 -12.01
CA LYS A 32 -6.22 2.87 -13.20
C LYS A 32 -6.45 3.77 -14.43
N GLY A 33 -5.38 4.39 -14.90
CA GLY A 33 -5.39 5.28 -16.06
C GLY A 33 -4.15 5.06 -16.91
N PRO A 34 -4.24 5.16 -18.24
CA PRO A 34 -3.13 4.89 -19.17
C PRO A 34 -1.98 5.92 -19.11
N GLY A 35 -1.98 6.84 -18.14
CA GLY A 35 -1.19 8.08 -18.23
C GLY A 35 -0.23 8.42 -17.10
N LEU A 36 -0.37 7.88 -15.88
CA LEU A 36 0.45 8.32 -14.76
C LEU A 36 0.81 7.15 -13.86
N CYS A 37 2.05 6.67 -13.97
CA CYS A 37 2.69 5.84 -12.94
C CYS A 37 3.01 6.73 -11.72
N ARG A 38 1.99 7.36 -11.14
CA ARG A 38 2.12 8.03 -9.85
C ARG A 38 1.79 7.00 -8.78
N SER A 39 2.78 6.71 -7.95
CA SER A 39 2.63 5.84 -6.79
C SER A 39 2.13 6.69 -5.62
N MET A 40 0.88 7.14 -5.70
CA MET A 40 0.21 7.76 -4.55
C MET A 40 -0.13 6.67 -3.55
N HIS A 41 0.06 6.97 -2.28
CA HIS A 41 -0.31 6.11 -1.17
C HIS A 41 -1.33 6.85 -0.33
N TYR A 42 -2.26 6.12 0.26
CA TYR A 42 -3.30 6.65 1.12
C TYR A 42 -3.15 6.06 2.51
N CYS A 43 -3.03 6.92 3.51
CA CYS A 43 -2.94 6.54 4.91
C CYS A 43 -4.35 6.32 5.47
N ASN A 44 -4.70 5.09 5.85
CA ASN A 44 -6.00 4.77 6.44
C ASN A 44 -6.14 5.23 7.90
N ASP A 45 -5.01 5.42 8.59
CA ASP A 45 -5.00 5.86 9.98
C ASP A 45 -5.26 7.37 10.13
N CYS A 46 -4.67 8.16 9.23
CA CYS A 46 -4.76 9.60 9.21
C CYS A 46 -5.68 10.15 8.11
N ASP A 47 -6.21 9.26 7.25
CA ASP A 47 -7.10 9.57 6.12
C ASP A 47 -6.48 10.63 5.18
N GLN A 48 -5.17 10.52 4.93
CA GLN A 48 -4.40 11.48 4.12
C GLN A 48 -3.68 10.79 2.95
N PRO A 49 -3.77 11.34 1.73
CA PRO A 49 -2.94 10.91 0.62
C PRO A 49 -1.51 11.46 0.74
N PHE A 50 -0.53 10.65 0.36
CA PHE A 50 0.88 11.02 0.36
C PHE A 50 1.63 10.33 -0.80
N GLU A 51 2.66 10.99 -1.31
CA GLU A 51 3.51 10.41 -2.37
C GLU A 51 4.72 9.72 -1.70
N ARG A 52 4.93 8.43 -2.00
CA ARG A 52 6.15 7.75 -1.57
C ARG A 52 7.22 7.99 -2.62
N PHE A 53 8.18 8.84 -2.29
CA PHE A 53 9.44 8.92 -3.03
C PHE A 53 10.28 7.69 -2.63
N GLY A 54 10.27 6.67 -3.49
CA GLY A 54 11.18 5.52 -3.38
C GLY A 54 12.58 5.86 -3.86
#